data_AF-J3C4C4-F1
#
_entry.id   AF-J3C4C4-F1
#
_cell.length_a   1.000
_cell.length_b   1.000
_cell.length_c   1.000
_cell.angle_alpha   90.00
_cell.angle_beta   90.00
_cell.angle_gamma   90.00
#
_symmetry.space_group_name_H-M   'P 1'
#
loop_
_entity.id
_entity.type
_entity.pdbx_description
1 polymer ?
#
loop_
_entity_poly.entity_id
_entity_poly.type
_entity_poly.pdbx_seq_one_letter_code
_entity_poly.pdbx_strand_id
1 'polypeptide(L)'
;MSFSNSKVGSKLAMGFGLVLLLLAAITAIGIARMVQINQQVENIVNINNVEIRAVMTMRAAIFEQSIAIRNVALMNDRAAIDRELDGLIKQDERYRSAQARLGEMFGVDSQTTSAEKDLLAKASSESAATSALFARAVELSRAGEDAALRMLITDEIGPQQIQRRQTLAALATMEDESNIEAGVRARQVFENARLQMLVMGGWRCCWAWRRRW
;
A
#
# COMPACT_ATOMS: atom_id res chain seq x y z
N MET A 1 13.18 -5.60 61.04
CA MET A 1 12.69 -4.42 61.79
C MET A 1 11.17 -4.40 61.73
N SER A 2 10.52 -4.35 62.90
CA SER A 2 9.07 -4.49 63.06
C SER A 2 8.32 -3.22 62.63
N PHE A 3 7.35 -3.33 61.71
CA PHE A 3 6.45 -2.25 61.29
C PHE A 3 5.17 -2.20 62.15
N SER A 4 5.31 -2.19 63.48
CA SER A 4 4.18 -2.39 64.41
C SER A 4 3.59 -1.10 65.01
N ASN A 5 3.78 0.09 64.42
CA ASN A 5 3.05 1.28 64.88
C ASN A 5 2.83 2.40 63.82
N SER A 6 2.37 2.07 62.62
CA SER A 6 2.01 3.09 61.61
C SER A 6 0.64 3.70 61.91
N LYS A 7 0.59 5.02 62.16
CA LYS A 7 -0.65 5.83 62.27
C LYS A 7 -1.57 5.51 61.08
N VAL A 8 -2.88 5.43 61.32
CA VAL A 8 -3.91 5.07 60.32
C VAL A 8 -3.74 5.83 58.99
N GLY A 9 -3.34 7.11 59.04
CA GLY A 9 -3.07 7.93 57.86
C GLY A 9 -1.95 7.42 56.94
N SER A 10 -0.88 6.82 57.48
CA SER A 10 0.24 6.28 56.69
C SER A 10 -0.16 5.00 55.93
N LYS A 11 -1.00 4.15 56.54
CA LYS A 11 -1.57 2.97 55.88
C LYS A 11 -2.52 3.35 54.74
N LEU A 12 -3.32 4.41 54.95
CA LEU A 12 -4.25 4.93 53.93
C LEU A 12 -3.49 5.58 52.76
N ALA A 13 -2.47 6.39 53.05
CA ALA A 13 -1.62 7.01 52.04
C ALA A 13 -0.86 5.98 51.20
N MET A 14 -0.38 4.88 51.81
CA MET A 14 0.33 3.81 51.10
C MET A 14 -0.60 3.01 50.18
N GLY A 15 -1.84 2.74 50.62
CA GLY A 15 -2.86 2.11 49.77
C GLY A 15 -3.29 3.00 48.59
N PHE A 16 -3.46 4.29 48.84
CA PHE A 16 -3.83 5.25 47.80
C PHE A 16 -2.68 5.51 46.80
N GLY A 17 -1.45 5.64 47.29
CA GLY A 17 -0.26 5.78 46.45
C GLY A 17 -0.04 4.57 45.54
N LEU A 18 -0.26 3.35 46.04
CA LEU A 18 -0.20 2.14 45.22
C LEU A 18 -1.26 2.14 44.11
N VAL A 19 -2.48 2.60 44.42
CA VAL A 19 -3.55 2.73 43.42
C VAL A 19 -3.20 3.74 42.34
N LEU A 20 -2.64 4.89 42.71
CA LEU A 20 -2.20 5.91 41.75
C LEU A 20 -1.05 5.42 40.87
N LEU A 21 -0.08 4.70 41.43
CA LEU A 21 1.04 4.13 40.69
C LEU A 21 0.55 3.10 39.67
N LEU A 22 -0.35 2.20 40.08
CA LEU A 22 -0.98 1.24 39.18
C LEU A 22 -1.81 1.91 38.08
N LEU A 23 -2.54 2.99 38.40
CA LEU A 23 -3.27 3.77 37.39
C LEU A 23 -2.31 4.37 36.36
N ALA A 24 -1.23 5.01 36.83
CA ALA A 24 -0.21 5.58 35.95
C ALA A 24 0.44 4.51 35.05
N ALA A 25 0.73 3.33 35.58
CA ALA A 25 1.28 2.21 34.79
C ALA A 25 0.32 1.73 33.69
N ILE A 26 -0.98 1.56 34.01
CA ILE A 26 -1.99 1.17 33.02
C ILE A 26 -2.14 2.25 31.94
N THR A 27 -2.17 3.53 32.33
CA THR A 27 -2.23 4.64 31.39
C THR A 27 -1.00 4.68 30.48
N ALA A 28 0.20 4.49 31.02
CA ALA A 28 1.44 4.46 30.23
C ALA A 28 1.44 3.31 29.21
N ILE A 29 1.03 2.11 29.62
CA ILE A 29 0.88 0.96 28.71
C ILE A 29 -0.16 1.26 27.62
N GLY A 30 -1.29 1.86 28.00
CA GLY A 30 -2.33 2.23 27.05
C GLY A 30 -1.88 3.23 26.00
N ILE A 31 -1.16 4.26 26.41
CA ILE A 31 -0.56 5.24 25.50
C ILE A 31 0.45 4.56 24.57
N ALA A 32 1.36 3.73 25.10
CA ALA A 32 2.35 3.03 24.29
C ALA A 32 1.70 2.13 23.21
N ARG A 33 0.60 1.45 23.55
CA ARG A 33 -0.15 0.62 22.59
C ARG A 33 -0.92 1.45 21.58
N MET A 34 -1.51 2.58 21.97
CA MET A 34 -2.16 3.50 21.02
C MET A 34 -1.16 4.08 20.02
N VAL A 35 0.06 4.42 20.46
CA VAL A 35 1.14 4.87 19.56
C VAL A 35 1.47 3.80 18.53
N GLN A 36 1.59 2.53 18.94
CA GLN A 36 1.84 1.42 18.02
C GLN A 36 0.71 1.23 16.99
N ILE A 37 -0.54 1.34 17.41
CA ILE A 37 -1.70 1.26 16.51
C ILE A 37 -1.69 2.44 15.53
N ASN A 38 -1.44 3.66 16.02
CA ASN A 38 -1.39 4.85 15.19
C ASN A 38 -0.32 4.71 14.10
N GLN A 39 0.88 4.24 14.45
CA GLN A 39 1.96 3.98 13.49
C GLN A 39 1.56 2.97 12.41
N GLN A 40 0.87 1.88 12.78
CA GLN A 40 0.41 0.90 11.78
C GLN A 40 -0.68 1.46 10.86
N VAL A 41 -1.64 2.21 11.41
CA VAL A 41 -2.68 2.87 10.61
C VAL A 41 -2.06 3.93 9.69
N GLU A 42 -1.07 4.68 10.17
CA GLU A 42 -0.36 5.67 9.39
C GLU A 42 0.39 5.03 8.21
N ASN A 43 1.07 3.91 8.43
CA ASN A 43 1.72 3.15 7.35
C ASN A 43 0.70 2.67 6.30
N ILE A 44 -0.42 2.08 6.73
CA ILE A 44 -1.49 1.63 5.81
C ILE A 44 -1.99 2.79 4.94
N VAL A 45 -2.28 3.95 5.55
CA VAL A 45 -2.89 5.08 4.85
C VAL A 45 -1.90 5.82 3.96
N ASN A 46 -0.67 6.02 4.44
CA ASN A 46 0.30 6.91 3.80
C ASN A 46 1.36 6.19 2.97
N ILE A 47 1.54 4.88 3.14
CA ILE A 47 2.52 4.07 2.38
C ILE A 47 1.76 3.11 1.47
N ASN A 48 1.21 2.02 2.02
CA ASN A 48 0.59 0.94 1.24
C ASN A 48 -0.51 1.44 0.30
N ASN A 49 -1.43 2.29 0.80
CA ASN A 49 -2.49 2.83 -0.06
C ASN A 49 -1.96 3.78 -1.15
N VAL A 50 -0.82 4.44 -0.95
CA VAL A 50 -0.18 5.26 -1.99
C VAL A 50 0.48 4.37 -3.04
N GLU A 51 1.14 3.29 -2.64
CA GLU A 51 1.76 2.29 -3.51
C GLU A 51 0.70 1.60 -4.38
N ILE A 52 -0.38 1.11 -3.78
CA ILE A 52 -1.54 0.54 -4.48
C ILE A 52 -2.09 1.55 -5.50
N ARG A 53 -2.25 2.82 -5.13
CA ARG A 53 -2.73 3.85 -6.07
C ARG A 53 -1.78 4.07 -7.26
N ALA A 54 -0.46 4.00 -7.04
CA ALA A 54 0.52 4.09 -8.11
C ALA A 54 0.41 2.89 -9.06
N VAL A 55 0.33 1.66 -8.51
CA VAL A 55 0.16 0.43 -9.30
C VAL A 55 -1.14 0.47 -10.11
N MET A 56 -2.24 0.90 -9.49
CA MET A 56 -3.54 1.04 -10.18
C MET A 56 -3.49 2.12 -11.28
N THR A 57 -2.74 3.20 -11.07
CA THR A 57 -2.51 4.22 -12.12
C THR A 57 -1.74 3.65 -13.30
N MET A 58 -0.68 2.87 -13.04
CA MET A 58 0.09 2.18 -14.08
C MET A 58 -0.79 1.20 -14.87
N ARG A 59 -1.63 0.42 -14.19
CA ARG A 59 -2.56 -0.52 -14.83
C ARG A 59 -3.57 0.20 -15.72
N ALA A 60 -4.18 1.27 -15.21
CA ALA A 60 -5.12 2.07 -15.99
C ALA A 60 -4.46 2.64 -17.24
N ALA A 61 -3.25 3.21 -17.11
CA ALA A 61 -2.50 3.73 -18.25
C ALA A 61 -2.25 2.66 -19.33
N ILE A 62 -1.83 1.44 -18.95
CA ILE A 62 -1.65 0.33 -19.90
C ILE A 62 -2.94 -0.08 -20.63
N PHE A 63 -4.08 -0.06 -19.93
CA PHE A 63 -5.37 -0.31 -20.56
C PHE A 63 -5.73 0.77 -21.57
N GLU A 64 -5.59 2.04 -21.19
CA GLU A 64 -5.84 3.17 -22.11
C GLU A 64 -4.90 3.16 -23.31
N GLN A 65 -3.61 2.86 -23.12
CA GLN A 65 -2.66 2.67 -24.23
C GLN A 65 -3.12 1.56 -25.20
N SER A 66 -3.64 0.46 -24.67
CA SER A 66 -4.15 -0.65 -25.47
C SER A 66 -5.45 -0.33 -26.22
N ILE A 67 -6.24 0.63 -25.73
CA ILE A 67 -7.45 1.12 -26.39
C ILE A 67 -7.04 2.11 -27.49
N ALA A 68 -6.24 3.12 -27.15
CA ALA A 68 -5.80 4.16 -28.07
C ALA A 68 -5.13 3.57 -29.32
N ILE A 69 -4.20 2.62 -29.14
CA ILE A 69 -3.50 2.04 -30.28
C ILE A 69 -4.41 1.24 -31.22
N ARG A 70 -5.45 0.59 -30.68
CA ARG A 70 -6.44 -0.13 -31.48
C ARG A 70 -7.37 0.83 -32.19
N ASN A 71 -7.79 1.91 -31.53
CA ASN A 71 -8.59 2.97 -32.13
C ASN A 71 -7.88 3.56 -33.36
N VAL A 72 -6.57 3.84 -33.25
CA VAL A 72 -5.75 4.32 -34.36
C VAL A 72 -5.83 3.39 -35.58
N ALA A 73 -5.84 2.07 -35.40
CA ALA A 73 -5.90 1.10 -36.50
C ALA A 73 -7.31 0.86 -37.09
N LEU A 74 -8.35 1.35 -36.41
CA LEU A 74 -9.76 1.19 -36.79
C LEU A 74 -10.37 2.47 -37.37
N MET A 75 -9.77 3.62 -37.10
CA MET A 75 -10.26 4.92 -37.55
C MET A 75 -9.72 5.27 -38.94
N ASN A 76 -10.51 6.05 -39.69
CA ASN A 76 -10.11 6.62 -40.97
C ASN A 76 -10.01 8.16 -40.93
N ASP A 77 -10.53 8.79 -39.87
CA ASP A 77 -10.45 10.24 -39.68
C ASP A 77 -9.09 10.61 -39.07
N ARG A 78 -8.27 11.35 -39.82
CA ARG A 78 -6.93 11.77 -39.41
C ARG A 78 -6.95 12.62 -38.14
N ALA A 79 -7.95 13.47 -37.96
CA ALA A 79 -8.07 14.30 -36.75
C ALA A 79 -8.47 13.48 -35.52
N ALA A 80 -9.17 12.35 -35.70
CA ALA A 80 -9.43 11.41 -34.62
C ALA A 80 -8.18 10.58 -34.29
N ILE A 81 -7.45 10.12 -35.30
CA ILE A 81 -6.18 9.40 -35.13
C ILE A 81 -5.17 10.23 -34.34
N ASP A 82 -4.95 11.50 -34.72
CA ASP A 82 -3.98 12.37 -34.03
C ASP A 82 -4.34 12.55 -32.54
N ARG A 83 -5.63 12.63 -32.21
CA ARG A 83 -6.10 12.71 -30.82
C ARG A 83 -5.80 11.43 -30.02
N GLU A 84 -5.96 10.26 -30.64
CA GLU A 84 -5.63 8.98 -30.02
C GLU A 84 -4.11 8.82 -29.82
N LEU A 85 -3.30 9.28 -30.77
CA LEU A 85 -1.84 9.29 -30.66
C LEU A 85 -1.37 10.24 -29.54
N ASP A 86 -1.95 11.43 -29.43
CA ASP A 86 -1.70 12.34 -28.29
C ASP A 86 -2.12 11.71 -26.96
N GLY A 87 -3.24 11.00 -26.96
CA GLY A 87 -3.72 10.20 -25.82
C GLY A 87 -2.70 9.14 -25.40
N LEU A 88 -2.15 8.40 -26.36
CA LEU A 88 -1.15 7.36 -26.13
C LEU A 88 0.10 7.93 -25.44
N ILE A 89 0.60 9.08 -25.90
CA ILE A 89 1.76 9.78 -25.30
C ILE A 89 1.45 10.18 -23.85
N LYS A 90 0.30 10.80 -23.60
CA LYS A 90 -0.12 11.21 -22.24
C LYS A 90 -0.23 10.02 -21.29
N GLN A 91 -0.73 8.88 -21.76
CA GLN A 91 -0.80 7.68 -20.93
C GLN A 91 0.59 7.08 -20.66
N ASP A 92 1.53 7.18 -21.60
CA ASP A 92 2.93 6.80 -21.34
C ASP A 92 3.58 7.68 -20.27
N GLU A 93 3.39 8.99 -20.34
CA GLU A 93 3.87 9.92 -19.31
C GLU A 93 3.25 9.61 -17.94
N ARG A 94 1.94 9.38 -17.90
CA ARG A 94 1.22 9.01 -16.67
C ARG A 94 1.73 7.69 -16.09
N TYR A 95 2.00 6.70 -16.94
CA TYR A 95 2.60 5.43 -16.52
C TYR A 95 3.99 5.64 -15.92
N ARG A 96 4.87 6.37 -16.62
CA ARG A 96 6.26 6.60 -16.20
C ARG A 96 6.34 7.40 -14.91
N SER A 97 5.48 8.41 -14.75
CA SER A 97 5.39 9.20 -13.53
C SER A 97 4.94 8.35 -12.34
N ALA A 98 3.90 7.51 -12.51
CA ALA A 98 3.45 6.60 -11.47
C ALA A 98 4.50 5.55 -11.12
N GLN A 99 5.22 5.03 -12.12
CA GLN A 99 6.30 4.06 -11.94
C GLN A 99 7.48 4.66 -11.17
N ALA A 100 7.92 5.87 -11.53
CA ALA A 100 9.00 6.56 -10.85
C ALA A 100 8.64 6.80 -9.38
N ARG A 101 7.43 7.29 -9.12
CA ARG A 101 6.92 7.48 -7.76
C ARG A 101 6.88 6.18 -6.96
N LEU A 102 6.46 5.08 -7.58
CA LEU A 102 6.47 3.76 -6.93
C LEU A 102 7.89 3.31 -6.59
N GLY A 103 8.85 3.52 -7.51
CA GLY A 103 10.25 3.23 -7.27
C GLY A 103 10.86 4.05 -6.13
N GLU A 104 10.50 5.32 -6.00
CA GLU A 104 10.89 6.17 -4.87
C GLU A 104 10.35 5.64 -3.54
N MET A 105 9.07 5.24 -3.51
CA MET A 105 8.44 4.66 -2.31
C MET A 105 9.14 3.37 -1.89
N PHE A 106 9.40 2.46 -2.83
CA PHE A 106 10.14 1.21 -2.60
C PHE A 106 11.60 1.39 -2.17
N GLY A 107 12.17 2.56 -2.44
CA GLY A 107 13.52 2.94 -2.01
C GLY A 107 13.58 3.41 -0.56
N VAL A 108 12.47 3.97 -0.05
CA VAL A 108 12.37 4.54 1.30
C VAL A 108 11.70 3.57 2.27
N ASP A 109 10.71 2.81 1.81
CA ASP A 109 10.01 1.86 2.66
C ASP A 109 10.87 0.61 2.96
N SER A 110 11.09 0.40 4.26
CA SER A 110 11.79 -0.76 4.78
C SER A 110 10.97 -2.06 4.71
N GLN A 111 9.66 -1.97 4.49
CA GLN A 111 8.77 -3.12 4.40
C GLN A 111 8.68 -3.69 2.98
N THR A 112 9.16 -2.94 1.97
CA THR A 112 9.22 -3.42 0.59
C THR A 112 10.10 -4.66 0.44
N THR A 113 9.50 -5.70 -0.12
CA THR A 113 10.12 -7.01 -0.36
C THR A 113 10.99 -7.01 -1.62
N SER A 114 11.91 -7.99 -1.73
CA SER A 114 12.69 -8.17 -2.96
C SER A 114 11.80 -8.53 -4.15
N ALA A 115 10.73 -9.30 -3.94
CA ALA A 115 9.80 -9.70 -4.98
C ALA A 115 9.01 -8.51 -5.58
N GLU A 116 8.61 -7.52 -4.76
CA GLU A 116 8.01 -6.27 -5.25
C GLU A 116 8.99 -5.48 -6.11
N LYS A 117 10.25 -5.38 -5.67
CA LYS A 117 11.33 -4.70 -6.43
C LYS A 117 11.62 -5.41 -7.76
N ASP A 118 11.64 -6.74 -7.75
CA ASP A 118 11.86 -7.55 -8.96
C ASP A 118 10.72 -7.38 -9.96
N LEU A 119 9.47 -7.35 -9.49
CA LEU A 119 8.30 -7.08 -10.34
C LEU A 119 8.31 -5.67 -10.92
N LEU A 120 8.71 -4.66 -10.14
CA LEU A 120 8.85 -3.29 -10.64
C LEU A 120 9.98 -3.18 -11.68
N ALA A 121 11.12 -3.84 -11.45
CA ALA A 121 12.21 -3.90 -12.41
C ALA A 121 11.79 -4.60 -13.71
N LYS A 122 11.04 -5.70 -13.61
CA LYS A 122 10.44 -6.38 -14.76
C LYS A 122 9.49 -5.46 -15.52
N ALA A 123 8.60 -4.75 -14.82
CA ALA A 123 7.71 -3.77 -15.44
C ALA A 123 8.47 -2.64 -16.17
N SER A 124 9.60 -2.19 -15.63
CA SER A 124 10.50 -1.21 -16.30
C SER A 124 11.06 -1.74 -17.61
N SER A 125 11.56 -2.98 -17.61
CA SER A 125 12.08 -3.63 -18.82
C SER A 125 10.99 -3.79 -19.89
N GLU A 126 9.80 -4.28 -19.49
CA GLU A 126 8.67 -4.46 -20.39
C GLU A 126 8.14 -3.13 -20.96
N SER A 127 8.16 -2.07 -20.14
CA SER A 127 7.81 -0.72 -20.60
C SER A 127 8.79 -0.22 -21.66
N ALA A 128 10.09 -0.35 -21.43
CA ALA A 128 11.11 0.08 -22.40
C ALA A 128 10.97 -0.67 -23.74
N ALA A 129 10.74 -1.98 -23.70
CA ALA A 129 10.50 -2.79 -24.91
C ALA A 129 9.25 -2.35 -25.66
N THR A 130 8.16 -2.05 -24.94
CA THR A 130 6.88 -1.65 -25.55
C THR A 130 6.91 -0.23 -26.11
N SER A 131 7.64 0.70 -25.49
CA SER A 131 7.76 2.08 -25.98
C SER A 131 8.33 2.15 -27.40
N ALA A 132 9.30 1.28 -27.73
CA ALA A 132 9.84 1.19 -29.09
C ALA A 132 8.79 0.73 -30.11
N LEU A 133 7.95 -0.25 -29.74
CA LEU A 133 6.86 -0.72 -30.59
C LEU A 133 5.80 0.35 -30.80
N PHE A 134 5.47 1.13 -29.76
CA PHE A 134 4.54 2.24 -29.89
C PHE A 134 5.06 3.36 -30.77
N ALA A 135 6.35 3.71 -30.67
CA ALA A 135 6.96 4.66 -31.59
C ALA A 135 6.85 4.18 -33.05
N ARG A 136 7.14 2.89 -33.31
CA ARG A 136 6.97 2.30 -34.64
C ARG A 136 5.52 2.33 -35.12
N ALA A 137 4.56 2.10 -34.24
CA ALA A 137 3.14 2.15 -34.59
C ALA A 137 2.67 3.57 -34.94
N VAL A 138 3.20 4.60 -34.25
CA VAL A 138 2.96 6.02 -34.59
C VAL A 138 3.48 6.32 -36.00
N GLU A 139 4.69 5.88 -36.33
CA GLU A 139 5.29 6.08 -37.65
C GLU A 139 4.48 5.40 -38.76
N LEU A 140 4.09 4.12 -38.57
CA LEU A 140 3.25 3.39 -39.53
C LEU A 140 1.88 4.06 -39.72
N SER A 141 1.27 4.55 -38.65
CA SER A 141 0.01 5.29 -38.71
C SER A 141 0.16 6.59 -39.52
N ARG A 142 1.24 7.35 -39.31
CA ARG A 142 1.51 8.59 -40.05
C ARG A 142 1.82 8.35 -41.52
N ALA A 143 2.46 7.21 -41.84
CA ALA A 143 2.76 6.78 -43.19
C ALA A 143 1.54 6.22 -43.94
N GLY A 144 0.42 5.96 -43.25
CA GLY A 144 -0.77 5.34 -43.84
C GLY A 144 -0.59 3.84 -44.14
N GLU A 145 0.35 3.18 -43.48
CA GLU A 145 0.65 1.76 -43.67
C GLU A 145 -0.26 0.86 -42.79
N ASP A 146 -1.58 0.94 -43.01
CA ASP A 146 -2.59 0.33 -42.13
C ASP A 146 -2.42 -1.19 -41.94
N ALA A 147 -2.03 -1.90 -43.01
CA ALA A 147 -1.80 -3.35 -42.96
C ALA A 147 -0.61 -3.69 -42.04
N ALA A 148 0.51 -2.98 -42.19
CA ALA A 148 1.69 -3.16 -41.35
C ALA A 148 1.41 -2.76 -39.89
N LEU A 149 0.66 -1.67 -39.68
CA LEU A 149 0.23 -1.24 -38.36
C LEU A 149 -0.61 -2.31 -37.66
N ARG A 150 -1.59 -2.90 -38.35
CA ARG A 150 -2.45 -3.96 -37.78
C ARG A 150 -1.65 -5.22 -37.41
N MET A 151 -0.69 -5.61 -38.24
CA MET A 151 0.22 -6.72 -37.94
C MET A 151 1.07 -6.41 -36.71
N LEU A 152 1.70 -5.23 -36.65
CA LEU A 152 2.49 -4.81 -35.49
C LEU A 152 1.67 -4.82 -34.19
N ILE A 153 0.43 -4.32 -34.24
CA ILE A 153 -0.47 -4.30 -33.08
C ILE A 153 -0.83 -5.71 -32.61
N THR A 154 -1.13 -6.61 -33.55
CA THR A 154 -1.63 -7.95 -33.24
C THR A 154 -0.50 -8.88 -32.80
N ASP A 155 0.62 -8.86 -33.51
CA ASP A 155 1.68 -9.86 -33.37
C ASP A 155 2.75 -9.45 -32.36
N GLU A 156 3.02 -8.15 -32.22
CA GLU A 156 4.09 -7.65 -31.34
C GLU A 156 3.54 -6.91 -30.11
N ILE A 157 2.69 -5.89 -30.29
CA ILE A 157 2.19 -5.06 -29.19
C ILE A 157 1.21 -5.82 -28.30
N GLY A 158 0.29 -6.58 -28.88
CA GLY A 158 -0.75 -7.33 -28.16
C GLY A 158 -0.19 -8.25 -27.07
N PRO A 159 0.74 -9.16 -27.40
CA PRO A 159 1.40 -10.04 -26.43
C PRO A 159 2.16 -9.28 -25.34
N GLN A 160 2.93 -8.24 -25.71
CA GLN A 160 3.67 -7.40 -24.75
C GLN A 160 2.72 -6.72 -23.75
N GLN A 161 1.58 -6.23 -24.23
CA GLN A 161 0.55 -5.63 -23.38
C GLN A 161 -0.11 -6.65 -22.43
N ILE A 162 -0.28 -7.91 -22.85
CA ILE A 162 -0.74 -8.99 -21.96
C ILE A 162 0.26 -9.22 -20.84
N GLN A 163 1.54 -9.33 -21.18
CA GLN A 163 2.61 -9.58 -20.22
C GLN A 163 2.72 -8.44 -19.19
N ARG A 164 2.70 -7.17 -19.64
CA ARG A 164 2.68 -6.00 -18.76
C ARG A 164 1.51 -6.01 -17.78
N ARG A 165 0.31 -6.37 -18.26
CA ARG A 165 -0.86 -6.50 -17.38
C ARG A 165 -0.70 -7.61 -16.35
N GLN A 166 -0.09 -8.74 -16.70
CA GLN A 166 0.17 -9.83 -15.77
C GLN A 166 1.21 -9.43 -14.71
N THR A 167 2.31 -8.77 -15.10
CA THR A 167 3.33 -8.28 -14.17
C THR A 167 2.73 -7.30 -13.17
N LEU A 168 1.94 -6.32 -13.61
CA LEU A 168 1.26 -5.40 -12.70
C LEU A 168 0.09 -6.02 -11.93
N ALA A 169 -0.49 -7.11 -12.43
CA ALA A 169 -1.47 -7.87 -11.68
C ALA A 169 -0.83 -8.57 -10.49
N ALA A 170 0.30 -9.24 -10.70
CA ALA A 170 1.08 -9.84 -9.63
C ALA A 170 1.52 -8.80 -8.59
N LEU A 171 2.02 -7.65 -9.04
CA LEU A 171 2.43 -6.57 -8.12
C LEU A 171 1.24 -6.03 -7.32
N ALA A 172 0.10 -5.78 -7.96
CA ALA A 172 -1.10 -5.31 -7.27
C ALA A 172 -1.60 -6.32 -6.22
N THR A 173 -1.51 -7.62 -6.51
CA THR A 173 -1.88 -8.67 -5.54
C THR A 173 -0.97 -8.64 -4.32
N MET A 174 0.35 -8.51 -4.51
CA MET A 174 1.29 -8.43 -3.39
C MET A 174 1.03 -7.22 -2.49
N GLU A 175 0.79 -6.07 -3.11
CA GLU A 175 0.46 -4.83 -2.38
C GLU A 175 -0.84 -4.95 -1.59
N ASP A 176 -1.87 -5.59 -2.17
CA ASP A 176 -3.15 -5.82 -1.48
C ASP A 176 -3.01 -6.81 -0.32
N GLU A 177 -2.25 -7.90 -0.50
CA GLU A 177 -1.94 -8.87 0.55
C GLU A 177 -1.17 -8.20 1.71
N SER A 178 -0.14 -7.42 1.40
CA SER A 178 0.65 -6.65 2.39
C SER A 178 -0.25 -5.69 3.19
N ASN A 179 -1.17 -5.00 2.51
CA ASN A 179 -2.12 -4.09 3.13
C ASN A 179 -3.14 -4.82 4.03
N ILE A 180 -3.66 -5.97 3.60
CA ILE A 180 -4.55 -6.82 4.42
C ILE A 180 -3.82 -7.30 5.67
N GLU A 181 -2.58 -7.80 5.53
CA GLU A 181 -1.78 -8.25 6.66
C GLU A 181 -1.50 -7.12 7.66
N ALA A 182 -1.18 -5.92 7.19
CA ALA A 182 -0.99 -4.75 8.03
C ALA A 182 -2.28 -4.43 8.83
N GLY A 183 -3.45 -4.52 8.18
CA GLY A 183 -4.74 -4.35 8.84
C GLY A 183 -5.03 -5.42 9.91
N VAL A 184 -4.67 -6.69 9.64
CA VAL A 184 -4.79 -7.78 10.62
C VAL A 184 -3.85 -7.57 11.81
N ARG A 185 -2.60 -7.20 11.58
CA ARG A 185 -1.62 -6.89 12.64
C ARG A 185 -2.11 -5.76 13.53
N ALA A 186 -2.67 -4.69 12.96
CA ALA A 186 -3.22 -3.57 13.72
C ALA A 186 -4.36 -4.01 14.65
N ARG A 187 -5.28 -4.86 14.16
CA ARG A 187 -6.37 -5.44 14.96
C ARG A 187 -5.86 -6.33 16.10
N GLN A 188 -4.86 -7.18 15.84
CA GLN A 188 -4.28 -8.05 16.87
C GLN A 188 -3.60 -7.24 17.99
N VAL A 189 -2.87 -6.18 17.65
CA VAL A 189 -2.27 -5.26 18.65
C VAL A 189 -3.36 -4.63 19.51
N PHE A 190 -4.47 -4.21 18.91
CA PHE A 190 -5.60 -3.65 19.63
C PHE A 190 -6.27 -4.65 20.58
N GLU A 191 -6.60 -5.86 20.11
CA GLU A 191 -7.24 -6.89 20.94
C GLU A 191 -6.34 -7.33 22.11
N ASN A 192 -5.03 -7.52 21.85
CA ASN A 192 -4.07 -7.85 22.90
C ASN A 192 -3.93 -6.73 23.94
N ALA A 193 -3.89 -5.46 23.49
CA ALA A 193 -3.87 -4.32 24.40
C ALA A 193 -5.14 -4.26 25.27
N ARG A 194 -6.31 -4.48 24.66
CA ARG A 194 -7.60 -4.51 25.36
C ARG A 194 -7.66 -5.64 26.39
N LEU A 195 -7.22 -6.86 26.03
CA LEU A 195 -7.17 -7.98 26.96
C LEU A 195 -6.22 -7.70 28.13
N GLN A 196 -5.04 -7.15 27.88
CA GLN A 196 -4.10 -6.75 28.93
C GLN A 196 -4.72 -5.70 29.88
N MET A 197 -5.41 -4.69 29.36
CA MET A 197 -6.12 -3.70 30.17
C MET A 197 -7.24 -4.33 31.00
N LEU A 198 -8.02 -5.25 30.42
CA LEU A 198 -9.10 -5.95 31.13
C LEU A 198 -8.56 -6.89 32.22
N VAL A 199 -7.47 -7.61 31.97
CA VAL A 199 -6.82 -8.46 32.98
C VAL A 199 -6.26 -7.60 34.11
N MET A 200 -5.56 -6.50 33.81
CA MET A 200 -5.05 -5.59 34.84
C MET A 200 -6.18 -4.90 35.62
N GLY A 201 -7.27 -4.51 34.96
CA GLY A 201 -8.44 -3.89 35.59
C GLY A 201 -9.26 -4.88 36.43
N GLY A 202 -9.49 -6.09 35.92
CA GLY A 202 -10.24 -7.15 36.57
C GLY A 202 -9.51 -7.74 37.78
N TRP A 203 -8.18 -7.88 37.69
CA TRP A 203 -7.36 -8.30 38.83
C TRP A 203 -7.47 -7.32 40.00
N ARG A 204 -7.60 -6.01 39.70
CA ARG A 204 -7.84 -4.94 40.68
C ARG A 204 -9.19 -5.08 41.39
N CYS A 205 -10.27 -5.38 40.65
CA CYS A 205 -11.59 -5.60 41.24
C CYS A 205 -11.61 -6.85 42.15
N CYS A 206 -10.99 -7.94 41.69
CA CYS A 206 -10.94 -9.19 42.45
C CYS A 206 -10.08 -9.06 43.72
N TRP A 207 -8.93 -8.38 43.64
CA TRP A 207 -8.07 -8.12 44.81
C TRP A 207 -8.72 -7.18 45.84
N ALA A 208 -9.42 -6.13 45.38
CA ALA A 208 -10.15 -5.22 46.26
C ALA A 208 -11.32 -5.91 46.98
N TRP A 209 -11.99 -6.86 46.31
CA TRP A 209 -13.08 -7.62 46.90
C TRP A 209 -12.60 -8.66 47.93
N ARG A 210 -11.49 -9.36 47.65
CA ARG A 210 -10.89 -10.36 48.54
C ARG A 210 -10.25 -9.79 49.81
N ARG A 211 -10.01 -8.48 49.87
CA ARG A 211 -9.50 -7.77 51.06
C ARG A 211 -10.60 -7.18 51.95
N ARG A 212 -11.85 -7.24 51.51
CA ARG A 212 -13.00 -6.63 52.19
C ARG A 212 -13.83 -7.62 53.01
N TRP A 213 -13.46 -8.90 52.99
CA TRP A 213 -14.03 -10.01 53.78
C TRP A 213 -12.90 -10.78 54.46
#